data_AF-A0A8R1EX31-F1
#
_entry.id   AF-A0A8R1EX31-F1
#
_cell.length_a   1.000
_cell.length_b   1.000
_cell.length_c   1.000
_cell.angle_alpha   90.00
_cell.angle_beta   90.00
_cell.angle_gamma   90.00
#
_symmetry.space_group_name_H-M   'P 1'
#
loop_
_entity.id
_entity.type
_entity.pdbx_description
1 polymer ?
#
loop_
_entity_poly.entity_id
_entity_poly.type
_entity_poly.pdbx_seq_one_letter_code
_entity_poly.pdbx_strand_id
1 'polypeptide(L)'
;MLIQLCLYHAGKQLQGDVINATDRMIQVHADNLHVYYTQHQKVNNYSARLAKMMKINGAIEKGLMERKEQHYIAQVFNVFSVDFTHPEMFEGT
;
A
#
# COMPACT_ATOMS: atom_id res chain seq x y z
N MET A 1 -6.13 6.83 2.11
CA MET A 1 -5.79 5.46 2.58
C MET A 1 -5.01 4.63 1.56
N LEU A 2 -5.42 4.51 0.29
CA LEU A 2 -4.62 3.77 -0.70
C LEU A 2 -3.21 4.33 -0.87
N ILE A 3 -3.04 5.66 -0.86
CA ILE A 3 -1.71 6.28 -0.93
C ILE A 3 -0.81 5.87 0.26
N GLN A 4 -1.38 5.62 1.44
CA GLN A 4 -0.62 5.16 2.60
C GLN A 4 -0.04 3.77 2.35
N LEU A 5 -0.77 2.88 1.67
CA LEU A 5 -0.26 1.56 1.29
C LEU A 5 0.96 1.69 0.36
N CYS A 6 0.86 2.52 -0.68
CA CYS A 6 1.96 2.73 -1.62
C CYS A 6 3.18 3.37 -0.95
N LEU A 7 2.98 4.40 -0.13
CA LEU A 7 4.06 5.10 0.56
C LEU A 7 4.74 4.21 1.60
N TYR A 8 3.96 3.43 2.34
CA TYR A 8 4.51 2.46 3.29
C TYR A 8 5.39 1.42 2.60
N HIS A 9 4.90 0.87 1.47
CA HIS A 9 5.66 -0.08 0.67
C HIS A 9 6.94 0.54 0.10
N ALA A 10 6.85 1.74 -0.49
CA ALA A 10 8.00 2.45 -1.04
C ALA A 10 9.06 2.77 0.02
N GLY A 11 8.64 3.25 1.20
CA GLY A 11 9.54 3.55 2.32
C GLY A 11 10.25 2.29 2.84
N LYS A 12 9.53 1.17 2.92
CA LYS A 12 10.10 -0.12 3.34
C LYS A 12 11.13 -0.68 2.34
N GLN A 13 10.87 -0.53 1.04
CA GLN A 13 11.75 -1.04 -0.01
C GLN A 13 13.01 -0.18 -0.18
N LEU A 14 12.87 1.14 -0.22
CA LEU A 14 13.96 2.05 -0.59
C LEU A 14 14.80 2.50 0.62
N GLN A 15 14.23 2.47 1.83
CA GLN A 15 14.89 2.85 3.09
C GLN A 15 15.55 4.25 3.04
N GLY A 16 16.41 4.57 4.02
CA GLY A 16 17.17 5.82 4.06
C GLY A 16 16.28 7.07 4.08
N ASP A 17 16.62 8.08 3.28
CA ASP A 17 15.85 9.33 3.25
C ASP A 17 14.42 9.16 2.71
N VAL A 18 14.17 8.11 1.94
CA VAL A 18 12.84 7.83 1.39
C VAL A 18 11.85 7.50 2.49
N ILE A 19 12.25 6.75 3.53
CA ILE A 19 11.35 6.41 4.64
C ILE A 19 10.87 7.68 5.37
N ASN A 20 11.79 8.63 5.58
CA ASN A 20 11.49 9.91 6.21
C ASN A 20 10.53 10.75 5.37
N ALA A 21 10.73 10.76 4.05
CA ALA A 21 9.86 11.45 3.10
C ALA A 21 8.46 10.82 3.07
N THR A 22 8.38 9.48 3.01
CA THR A 22 7.11 8.75 2.98
C THR A 22 6.34 8.91 4.29
N ASP A 23 7.00 8.86 5.45
CA ASP A 23 6.37 9.05 6.75
C ASP A 23 5.81 10.48 6.90
N ARG A 24 6.59 11.48 6.44
CA ARG A 24 6.10 12.87 6.40
C ARG A 24 4.88 13.02 5.51
N MET A 25 4.87 12.39 4.34
CA MET A 25 3.71 12.42 3.44
C MET A 25 2.49 11.72 4.05
N ILE A 26 2.67 10.60 4.74
CA ILE A 26 1.61 9.90 5.46
C ILE A 26 1.01 10.79 6.55
N GLN A 27 1.86 11.48 7.32
CA GLN A 27 1.41 12.40 8.38
C GLN A 27 0.58 13.55 7.79
N VAL A 28 1.09 14.23 6.76
CA VAL A 28 0.36 15.32 6.09
C VAL A 28 -0.98 14.82 5.53
N HIS A 29 -1.01 13.62 4.97
CA HIS A 29 -2.25 13.02 4.49
C HIS A 29 -3.25 12.75 5.62
N ALA A 30 -2.79 12.27 6.78
CA ALA A 30 -3.62 12.03 7.95
C ALA A 30 -4.21 13.33 8.51
N ASP A 31 -3.41 14.39 8.60
CA ASP A 31 -3.84 15.72 9.05
C ASP A 31 -4.90 16.32 8.12
N ASN A 32 -4.65 16.24 6.81
CA ASN A 32 -5.61 16.69 5.80
C ASN A 32 -6.94 15.90 5.88
N LEU A 33 -6.87 14.61 6.16
CA LEU A 33 -8.06 13.77 6.32
C LEU A 33 -8.85 14.17 7.57
N HIS A 34 -8.16 14.44 8.68
CA HIS A 34 -8.78 14.94 9.90
C HIS A 34 -9.51 16.26 9.65
N VAL A 35 -8.85 17.22 9.02
CA VAL A 35 -9.42 18.53 8.65
C VAL A 35 -10.62 18.36 7.72
N TYR A 36 -10.53 17.49 6.72
CA TYR A 36 -11.65 17.21 5.81
C TYR A 36 -12.89 16.69 6.56
N TYR A 37 -12.73 15.67 7.41
CA TYR A 37 -13.88 15.10 8.10
C TYR A 37 -14.47 16.03 9.17
N THR A 38 -13.62 16.71 9.93
CA THR A 38 -14.08 17.56 11.04
C THR A 38 -14.61 18.91 10.57
N GLN A 39 -13.93 19.57 9.63
CA GLN A 39 -14.28 20.93 9.21
C GLN A 39 -15.23 20.95 8.02
N HIS A 40 -15.01 20.09 7.01
CA HIS A 40 -15.78 20.14 5.76
C HIS A 40 -17.04 19.27 5.84
N GLN A 41 -16.89 18.01 6.28
CA GLN A 41 -18.02 17.08 6.39
C GLN A 41 -18.77 17.20 7.73
N LYS A 42 -18.19 17.87 8.73
CA LYS A 42 -18.73 17.99 10.10
C LYS A 42 -19.07 16.62 10.72
N VAL A 43 -18.30 15.59 10.38
CA VAL A 43 -18.44 14.24 10.93
C VAL A 43 -17.34 14.02 11.96
N ASN A 44 -17.69 14.14 13.24
CA ASN A 44 -16.72 13.96 14.32
C ASN A 44 -16.32 12.49 14.53
N ASN A 45 -17.20 11.54 14.20
CA ASN A 45 -16.96 10.10 14.37
C ASN A 45 -16.61 9.39 13.05
N TYR A 46 -15.58 9.88 12.35
CA TYR A 46 -15.14 9.31 11.07
C TYR A 46 -14.17 8.12 11.23
N SER A 47 -13.73 7.82 12.45
CA SER A 47 -12.78 6.75 12.76
C SER A 47 -13.28 5.36 12.32
N ALA A 48 -14.58 5.09 12.45
CA ALA A 48 -15.18 3.83 11.99
C ALA A 48 -15.07 3.67 10.46
N ARG A 49 -15.21 4.76 9.69
CA ARG A 49 -15.02 4.76 8.23
C ARG A 49 -13.56 4.55 7.88
N LEU A 50 -12.65 5.20 8.62
CA LEU A 50 -11.21 5.02 8.46
C LEU A 50 -10.79 3.56 8.69
N ALA A 51 -11.30 2.94 9.75
CA ALA A 51 -11.06 1.54 10.05
C ALA A 51 -11.52 0.61 8.93
N LYS A 52 -12.69 0.89 8.31
CA LYS A 52 -13.15 0.14 7.13
C LYS A 52 -12.22 0.30 5.93
N MET A 53 -11.71 1.51 5.67
CA MET A 53 -10.75 1.74 4.60
C MET A 53 -9.42 1.02 4.86
N MET A 54 -8.95 0.97 6.11
CA MET A 54 -7.75 0.20 6.48
C MET A 54 -7.92 -1.30 6.27
N LYS A 55 -9.12 -1.85 6.54
CA LYS A 55 -9.42 -3.26 6.22
C LYS A 55 -9.29 -3.55 4.72
N ILE A 56 -9.68 -2.60 3.86
CA ILE A 56 -9.50 -2.74 2.40
C ILE A 56 -8.01 -2.79 2.04
N ASN A 57 -7.20 -1.89 2.60
CA ASN A 57 -5.74 -1.93 2.39
C ASN A 57 -5.14 -3.28 2.81
N GLY A 58 -5.50 -3.80 3.99
CA GLY A 58 -5.00 -5.10 4.44
C GLY A 58 -5.45 -6.28 3.56
N ALA A 59 -6.66 -6.22 3.00
CA ALA A 59 -7.13 -7.22 2.03
C ALA A 59 -6.31 -7.18 0.72
N ILE A 60 -5.94 -5.98 0.27
CA ILE A 60 -5.08 -5.81 -0.91
C ILE A 60 -3.68 -6.38 -0.62
N GLU A 61 -3.07 -6.05 0.52
CA GLU A 61 -1.76 -6.58 0.93
C GLU A 61 -1.76 -8.11 0.97
N LYS A 62 -2.78 -8.72 1.58
CA LYS A 62 -2.92 -10.18 1.65
C LYS A 62 -3.02 -10.79 0.25
N GLY A 63 -3.84 -10.20 -0.62
CA GLY A 63 -4.00 -10.68 -1.99
C GLY A 63 -2.72 -10.53 -2.83
N LEU A 64 -1.91 -9.50 -2.59
CA LEU A 64 -0.60 -9.35 -3.22
C LEU A 64 0.38 -10.43 -2.75
N MET A 65 0.40 -10.73 -1.45
CA MET A 65 1.26 -11.78 -0.88
C MET A 65 0.91 -13.16 -1.44
N GLU A 66 -0.39 -13.52 -1.49
CA GLU A 66 -0.87 -14.77 -2.07
C GLU A 66 -0.49 -14.90 -3.56
N ARG A 67 -0.59 -13.81 -4.34
CA ARG A 67 -0.18 -13.80 -5.74
C ARG A 67 1.32 -13.92 -5.91
N LYS A 68 2.14 -13.34 -5.02
CA LYS A 68 3.60 -13.47 -5.05
C LYS A 68 4.02 -14.94 -4.90
N GLU A 69 3.38 -15.66 -3.98
CA GLU A 69 3.63 -17.10 -3.78
C GLU A 69 3.23 -17.93 -5.00
N GLN A 70 2.04 -17.70 -5.55
CA GLN A 70 1.58 -18.40 -6.76
C GLN A 70 2.48 -18.11 -7.96
N HIS A 71 2.90 -16.86 -8.12
CA HIS A 71 3.81 -16.44 -9.19
C HIS A 71 5.17 -17.12 -9.08
N TYR A 72 5.74 -17.18 -7.87
CA TYR A 72 7.01 -17.88 -7.63
C TYR A 72 6.93 -19.35 -8.08
N ILE A 73 5.86 -20.06 -7.72
CA ILE A 73 5.65 -21.45 -8.15
C ILE A 73 5.53 -21.54 -9.67
N ALA A 74 4.74 -20.67 -10.30
CA ALA A 74 4.55 -20.66 -11.75
C ALA A 74 5.86 -20.41 -12.51
N GLN A 75 6.75 -19.57 -11.98
CA GLN A 75 8.09 -19.34 -12.51
C GLN A 75 8.97 -20.60 -12.41
N VAL A 76 8.98 -21.28 -11.26
CA VAL A 76 9.77 -22.51 -11.05
C VAL A 76 9.37 -23.61 -12.04
N PHE A 77 8.08 -23.75 -12.33
CA PHE A 77 7.56 -24.74 -13.28
C PHE A 77 7.51 -24.24 -14.73
N ASN A 78 7.99 -23.01 -15.00
CA ASN A 78 7.96 -22.38 -16.31
C ASN A 78 6.57 -22.45 -16.98
N VAL A 79 5.51 -22.23 -16.19
CA VAL A 79 4.10 -22.35 -16.63
C VAL A 79 3.74 -21.26 -17.63
N PHE A 80 4.37 -20.09 -17.50
CA PHE A 80 4.08 -18.92 -18.33
C PHE A 80 5.37 -18.40 -18.98
N SER A 81 5.32 -18.15 -20.29
CA SER A 81 6.32 -17.37 -21.02
C SER A 81 5.85 -15.92 -21.11
N VAL A 82 5.92 -15.19 -20.00
CA VAL A 82 5.48 -13.79 -19.90
C VAL A 82 6.67 -12.91 -19.60
N ASP A 83 6.96 -11.97 -20.50
CA ASP A 83 7.95 -10.91 -20.29
C ASP A 83 7.27 -9.69 -19.67
N PHE A 84 7.70 -9.32 -18.47
CA PHE A 84 7.20 -8.12 -17.81
C PHE A 84 8.04 -6.90 -18.19
N THR A 85 7.39 -5.77 -18.44
CA THR A 85 8.09 -4.50 -18.66
C THR A 85 8.80 -3.98 -17.41
N HIS A 86 8.33 -4.37 -16.21
CA HIS A 86 8.98 -4.08 -14.93
C HIS A 86 9.06 -5.38 -14.10
N PRO A 87 10.06 -6.23 -14.37
CA PRO A 87 10.25 -7.51 -13.66
C PRO A 87 10.42 -7.32 -12.16
N GLU A 88 11.07 -6.23 -11.76
CA GLU A 88 11.29 -5.80 -10.38
C GLU A 88 10.03 -5.57 -9.55
N MET A 89 8.85 -5.42 -10.18
CA MET A 89 7.57 -5.38 -9.45
C MET A 89 7.09 -6.77 -9.01
N PHE A 90 7.65 -7.84 -9.58
CA PHE A 90 7.24 -9.24 -9.35
C PHE A 90 8.40 -10.12 -8.85
N GLU A 91 9.64 -9.66 -8.99
CA GLU A 91 10.81 -10.29 -8.41
C GLU A 91 10.87 -9.97 -6.91
N GLY A 92 10.77 -11.02 -6.10
CA GLY A 92 10.84 -10.90 -4.66
C GLY A 92 12.22 -10.46 -4.19
N THR A 93 12.25 -9.32 -3.49
CA THR A 93 13.06 -9.23 -2.27
C THR A 93 12.48 -10.15 -1.19
#